data_AF-A0A1I6FYW1-F1
#
_entry.id   AF-A0A1I6FYW1-F1
#
_cell.length_a   1.000
_cell.length_b   1.000
_cell.length_c   1.000
_cell.angle_alpha   90.00
_cell.angle_beta   90.00
_cell.angle_gamma   90.00
#
_symmetry.space_group_name_H-M   'P 1'
#
loop_
_entity.id
_entity.type
_entity.pdbx_description
1 polymer ?
#
loop_
_entity_poly.entity_id
_entity_poly.type
_entity_poly.pdbx_seq_one_letter_code
_entity_poly.pdbx_strand_id
1 'polypeptide(L)'
;METELRDALAARLAHYETLTEVGVGRQPTVAAALAAAGKRVVVTDVHEFEVPPELRFVRDDVVTASERPDPGPAYRSAAVYALNLPPELHRPTRDVAAAVGADFLFTTLGYETPDVPCETETLAGGRETLYVVSRDRRPKGQR
;
A
#
# COMPACT_ATOMS: atom_id res chain seq x y z
N MET A 1 -13.94 4.47 -16.71
CA MET A 1 -13.81 3.11 -16.19
C MET A 1 -12.61 3.03 -15.24
N GLU A 2 -11.39 3.28 -15.72
CA GLU A 2 -10.18 3.35 -14.88
C GLU A 2 -10.30 4.42 -13.77
N THR A 3 -10.94 5.55 -14.07
CA THR A 3 -11.25 6.62 -13.11
C THR A 3 -12.14 6.15 -11.95
N GLU A 4 -13.13 5.29 -12.21
CA GLU A 4 -14.06 4.80 -11.19
C GLU A 4 -13.35 3.86 -10.20
N LEU A 5 -12.45 3.02 -10.71
CA LEU A 5 -11.58 2.16 -9.90
C LEU A 5 -10.64 2.99 -9.02
N ARG A 6 -9.94 3.95 -9.64
CA ARG A 6 -9.09 4.91 -8.93
C ARG A 6 -9.86 5.61 -7.81
N ASP A 7 -11.07 6.10 -8.11
CA ASP A 7 -11.88 6.84 -7.14
C ASP A 7 -12.36 5.95 -5.99
N ALA A 8 -12.75 4.70 -6.28
CA ALA A 8 -13.12 3.75 -5.24
C ALA A 8 -11.93 3.40 -4.32
N LEU A 9 -10.75 3.17 -4.90
CA LEU A 9 -9.51 2.94 -4.14
C LEU A 9 -9.14 4.17 -3.30
N ALA A 10 -9.11 5.35 -3.91
CA ALA A 10 -8.78 6.59 -3.20
C ALA A 10 -9.78 6.89 -2.09
N ALA A 11 -11.09 6.70 -2.32
CA ALA A 11 -12.11 6.87 -1.28
C ALA A 11 -11.89 5.91 -0.12
N ARG A 12 -11.59 4.64 -0.39
CA ARG A 12 -11.32 3.63 0.64
C ARG A 12 -10.03 3.89 1.42
N LEU A 13 -9.00 4.39 0.75
CA LEU A 13 -7.71 4.74 1.36
C LEU A 13 -7.77 6.07 2.12
N ALA A 14 -8.65 7.00 1.74
CA ALA A 14 -8.82 8.30 2.40
C ALA A 14 -9.32 8.22 3.86
N HIS A 15 -9.71 7.02 4.33
CA HIS A 15 -9.94 6.75 5.75
C HIS A 15 -8.67 6.89 6.61
N TYR A 16 -7.49 6.85 6.00
CA TYR A 16 -6.21 7.10 6.66
C TYR A 16 -5.70 8.51 6.38
N GLU A 17 -5.08 9.15 7.38
CA GLU A 17 -4.50 10.50 7.23
C GLU A 17 -3.08 10.49 6.65
N THR A 18 -2.37 9.36 6.79
CA THR A 18 -1.01 9.16 6.30
C THR A 18 -0.90 7.84 5.59
N LEU A 19 -0.36 7.86 4.39
CA LEU A 19 -0.22 6.67 3.58
C LEU A 19 1.16 6.58 2.93
N THR A 20 1.61 5.35 2.73
CA THR A 20 2.79 5.03 1.92
C THR A 20 2.39 4.12 0.78
N GLU A 21 2.62 4.53 -0.46
CA GLU A 21 2.51 3.65 -1.63
C GLU A 21 3.84 2.91 -1.86
N VAL A 22 3.77 1.60 -2.05
CA VAL A 22 4.90 0.75 -2.42
C VAL A 22 4.76 0.32 -3.87
N GLY A 23 5.81 0.56 -4.66
CA GLY A 23 5.83 0.24 -6.08
C GLY A 23 4.98 1.19 -6.91
N VAL A 24 5.12 2.51 -6.69
CA VAL A 24 4.28 3.51 -7.36
C VAL A 24 4.39 3.48 -8.88
N GLY A 25 5.53 3.03 -9.42
CA GLY A 25 5.73 2.93 -10.85
C GLY A 25 5.52 4.26 -11.59
N ARG A 26 4.93 4.18 -12.78
CA ARG A 26 4.70 5.33 -13.69
C ARG A 26 3.32 5.96 -13.57
N GLN A 27 2.42 5.40 -12.76
CA GLN A 27 1.02 5.82 -12.70
C GLN A 27 0.58 6.11 -11.25
N PRO A 28 1.11 7.18 -10.63
CA PRO A 28 0.79 7.57 -9.24
C PRO A 28 -0.63 8.15 -9.08
N THR A 29 -1.62 7.65 -9.82
CA THR A 29 -2.95 8.27 -9.95
C THR A 29 -3.77 8.20 -8.66
N VAL A 30 -3.64 7.11 -7.89
CA VAL A 30 -4.30 6.96 -6.58
C VAL A 30 -3.60 7.82 -5.53
N ALA A 31 -2.26 7.79 -5.46
CA ALA A 31 -1.48 8.67 -4.60
C ALA A 31 -1.82 10.16 -4.84
N ALA A 32 -1.86 10.59 -6.11
CA ALA A 32 -2.19 11.96 -6.47
C ALA A 32 -3.62 12.33 -6.05
N ALA A 33 -4.59 11.42 -6.23
CA ALA A 33 -5.98 11.64 -5.79
C ALA A 33 -6.07 11.77 -4.26
N LEU A 34 -5.31 10.97 -3.50
CA LEU A 34 -5.23 11.07 -2.04
C LEU A 34 -4.59 12.39 -1.58
N ALA A 35 -3.51 12.81 -2.22
CA ALA A 35 -2.86 14.09 -1.94
C ALA A 35 -3.81 15.28 -2.23
N ALA A 36 -4.53 15.24 -3.35
CA ALA A 36 -5.55 16.23 -3.68
C ALA A 36 -6.72 16.26 -2.68
N ALA A 37 -7.02 15.12 -2.03
CA ALA A 37 -7.97 15.02 -0.93
C ALA A 37 -7.39 15.45 0.44
N GLY A 38 -6.18 16.00 0.47
CA GLY A 38 -5.53 16.52 1.69
C GLY A 38 -4.79 15.48 2.52
N LYS A 39 -4.59 14.25 2.00
CA LYS A 39 -3.88 13.19 2.71
C LYS A 39 -2.38 13.32 2.54
N ARG A 40 -1.61 12.90 3.56
CA ARG A 40 -0.15 12.89 3.49
C ARG A 40 0.30 11.58 2.85
N VAL A 41 0.79 11.65 1.61
CA VAL A 41 1.21 10.47 0.84
C VAL A 41 2.71 10.52 0.56
N VAL A 42 3.39 9.44 0.94
CA VAL A 42 4.76 9.13 0.48
C VAL A 42 4.65 8.01 -0.54
N VAL A 43 5.40 8.10 -1.62
CA VAL A 43 5.44 7.05 -2.65
C VAL A 43 6.84 6.48 -2.74
N THR A 44 6.95 5.17 -2.83
CA THR A 44 8.23 4.44 -2.84
C THR A 44 8.33 3.53 -4.04
N ASP A 45 9.54 3.41 -4.58
CA ASP A 45 9.88 2.46 -5.63
C ASP A 45 11.40 2.22 -5.66
N VAL A 46 11.82 1.09 -6.21
CA VAL A 46 13.25 0.77 -6.42
C VAL A 46 13.85 1.59 -7.56
N HIS A 47 13.00 1.98 -8.51
CA HIS A 47 13.34 2.81 -9.66
C HIS A 47 12.89 4.25 -9.43
N GLU A 48 13.68 5.21 -9.93
CA GLU A 48 13.29 6.61 -9.86
C GLU A 48 12.23 6.92 -10.93
N PHE A 49 11.15 7.58 -10.50
CA PHE A 49 10.06 8.04 -11.35
C PHE A 49 9.76 9.51 -11.09
N GLU A 50 9.38 10.22 -12.14
CA GLU A 50 8.85 11.58 -12.00
C GLU A 50 7.42 11.49 -11.45
N VAL A 51 7.20 12.13 -10.30
CA VAL A 51 5.90 12.19 -9.64
C VAL A 51 5.42 13.64 -9.56
N PRO A 52 4.10 13.88 -9.50
CA PRO A 52 3.57 15.21 -9.23
C PRO A 52 4.20 15.85 -7.98
N PRO A 53 4.43 17.17 -7.98
CA PRO A 53 5.14 17.88 -6.92
C PRO A 53 4.47 17.80 -5.53
N GLU A 54 3.18 17.48 -5.49
CA GLU A 54 2.43 17.22 -4.25
C GLU A 54 2.81 15.89 -3.58
N LEU A 55 3.48 14.98 -4.29
CA LEU A 55 3.91 13.69 -3.77
C LEU A 55 5.37 13.72 -3.35
N ARG A 56 5.65 13.08 -2.21
CA ARG A 56 7.02 12.84 -1.76
C ARG A 56 7.49 11.48 -2.26
N PHE A 57 8.33 11.48 -3.30
CA PHE A 57 9.00 10.27 -3.77
C PHE A 57 10.21 9.90 -2.90
N VAL A 58 10.35 8.62 -2.59
CA VAL A 58 11.53 8.05 -1.92
C VAL A 58 11.95 6.79 -2.67
N ARG A 59 13.19 6.75 -3.14
CA ARG A 59 13.76 5.52 -3.70
C ARG A 59 14.14 4.58 -2.56
N ASP A 60 13.41 3.49 -2.41
CA ASP A 60 13.73 2.44 -1.44
C ASP A 60 13.17 1.09 -1.89
N ASP A 61 13.85 0.02 -1.47
CA ASP A 61 13.45 -1.35 -1.75
C ASP A 61 12.74 -1.93 -0.52
N VAL A 62 11.47 -2.29 -0.69
CA VAL A 62 10.64 -2.84 0.39
C VAL A 62 11.18 -4.17 0.94
N VAL A 63 11.85 -4.96 0.11
CA VAL A 63 12.49 -6.22 0.53
C VAL A 63 13.64 -5.89 1.48
N THR A 64 14.56 -5.04 1.03
CA THR A 64 15.66 -4.56 1.87
C THR A 64 15.15 -3.85 3.12
N ALA A 65 14.09 -3.04 3.03
CA ALA A 65 13.50 -2.32 4.16
C ALA A 65 12.90 -3.26 5.20
N SER A 66 12.30 -4.38 4.78
CA SER A 66 11.72 -5.38 5.68
C SER A 66 12.76 -6.09 6.56
N GLU A 67 14.02 -6.14 6.11
CA GLU A 67 15.13 -6.75 6.86
C GLU A 67 15.79 -5.78 7.85
N ARG A 68 15.47 -4.48 7.77
CA ARG A 68 16.05 -3.47 8.66
C ARG A 68 15.35 -3.50 10.03
N PRO A 69 16.08 -3.22 11.13
CA PRO A 69 15.45 -3.01 12.44
C PRO A 69 14.43 -1.86 12.45
N ASP A 70 14.64 -0.84 11.62
CA ASP A 70 13.69 0.23 11.32
C ASP A 70 13.55 0.32 9.80
N PRO A 71 12.34 0.09 9.23
CA PRO A 71 12.12 0.19 7.78
C PRO A 71 12.46 1.57 7.21
N GLY A 72 12.37 2.62 8.03
CA GLY A 72 12.73 3.98 7.67
C GLY A 72 11.54 4.94 7.61
N PRO A 73 11.81 6.25 7.48
CA PRO A 73 10.80 7.30 7.62
C PRO A 73 9.76 7.32 6.49
N ALA A 74 10.05 6.70 5.34
CA ALA A 74 9.12 6.64 4.21
C ALA A 74 7.88 5.77 4.53
N TYR A 75 8.04 4.79 5.42
CA TYR A 75 6.99 3.84 5.78
C TYR A 75 6.22 4.23 7.05
N ARG A 76 6.61 5.30 7.75
CA ARG A 76 5.95 5.75 8.99
C ARG A 76 4.61 6.43 8.67
N SER A 77 3.60 5.61 8.43
CA SER A 77 2.25 6.01 8.05
C SER A 77 1.20 5.16 8.77
N ALA A 78 -0.07 5.56 8.69
CA ALA A 78 -1.18 4.79 9.25
C ALA A 78 -1.57 3.60 8.36
N ALA A 79 -1.27 3.70 7.06
CA ALA A 79 -1.47 2.62 6.10
C ALA A 79 -0.33 2.56 5.08
N VAL A 80 0.18 1.35 4.84
CA VAL A 80 1.05 1.04 3.70
C VAL A 80 0.17 0.35 2.66
N TYR A 81 0.23 0.81 1.41
CA TYR A 81 -0.53 0.19 0.34
C TYR A 81 0.28 -0.04 -0.93
N ALA A 82 -0.17 -0.98 -1.75
CA ALA A 82 0.42 -1.26 -3.05
C ALA A 82 -0.66 -1.67 -4.05
N LEU A 83 -0.48 -1.29 -5.31
CA LEU A 83 -1.42 -1.64 -6.38
C LEU A 83 -0.73 -2.65 -7.30
N ASN A 84 -1.46 -3.70 -7.69
CA ASN A 84 -0.95 -4.78 -8.55
C ASN A 84 0.34 -5.42 -7.99
N LEU A 85 0.37 -5.65 -6.66
CA LEU A 85 1.55 -6.12 -5.95
C LEU A 85 1.83 -7.60 -6.28
N PRO A 86 3.06 -7.93 -6.73
CA PRO A 86 3.46 -9.32 -6.95
C PRO A 86 3.49 -10.15 -5.65
N PRO A 87 3.24 -11.47 -5.70
CA PRO A 87 3.19 -12.31 -4.52
C PRO A 87 4.45 -12.29 -3.64
N GLU A 88 5.62 -12.28 -4.28
CA GLU A 88 6.91 -12.23 -3.60
C GLU A 88 7.08 -10.98 -2.72
N LEU A 89 6.35 -9.90 -3.01
CA LEU A 89 6.39 -8.65 -2.26
C LEU A 89 5.30 -8.55 -1.18
N HIS A 90 4.35 -9.48 -1.11
CA HIS A 90 3.29 -9.47 -0.09
C HIS A 90 3.87 -9.55 1.33
N ARG A 91 4.77 -10.50 1.59
CA ARG A 91 5.36 -10.72 2.93
C ARG A 91 6.28 -9.57 3.35
N PRO A 92 7.25 -9.13 2.53
CA PRO A 92 8.08 -7.96 2.88
C PRO A 92 7.27 -6.71 3.16
N THR A 93 6.26 -6.41 2.34
CA THR A 93 5.43 -5.21 2.52
C THR A 93 4.60 -5.29 3.80
N ARG A 94 4.03 -6.48 4.09
CA ARG A 94 3.34 -6.74 5.37
C ARG A 94 4.29 -6.52 6.56
N ASP A 95 5.52 -7.03 6.48
CA ASP A 95 6.48 -6.95 7.59
C ASP A 95 6.92 -5.51 7.86
N VAL A 96 7.12 -4.72 6.80
CA VAL A 96 7.33 -3.28 6.90
C VAL A 96 6.13 -2.59 7.56
N ALA A 97 4.90 -2.86 7.11
CA ALA A 97 3.70 -2.27 7.69
C ALA A 97 3.52 -2.65 9.17
N ALA A 98 3.77 -3.92 9.52
CA ALA A 98 3.70 -4.39 10.89
C ALA A 98 4.75 -3.72 11.79
N ALA A 99 5.98 -3.55 11.31
CA ALA A 99 7.07 -2.91 12.06
C ALA A 99 6.78 -1.44 12.42
N VAL A 100 5.99 -0.74 11.60
CA VAL A 100 5.58 0.66 11.84
C VAL A 100 4.18 0.81 12.43
N GLY A 101 3.47 -0.30 12.67
CA GLY A 101 2.10 -0.30 13.21
C GLY A 101 1.05 0.24 12.21
N ALA A 102 1.28 0.07 10.92
CA ALA A 102 0.36 0.44 9.85
C ALA A 102 -0.55 -0.73 9.44
N ASP A 103 -1.74 -0.40 8.94
CA ASP A 103 -2.52 -1.36 8.15
C ASP A 103 -1.85 -1.58 6.80
N PHE A 104 -1.92 -2.79 6.26
CA PHE A 104 -1.42 -3.11 4.93
C PHE A 104 -2.58 -3.41 3.98
N LEU A 105 -2.68 -2.67 2.88
CA LEU A 105 -3.75 -2.83 1.88
C LEU A 105 -3.14 -3.05 0.50
N PHE A 106 -3.59 -4.05 -0.26
CA PHE A 106 -3.05 -4.26 -1.60
C PHE A 106 -4.06 -4.86 -2.58
N THR A 107 -3.82 -4.64 -3.86
CA THR A 107 -4.45 -5.39 -4.94
C THR A 107 -3.41 -6.31 -5.59
N THR A 108 -3.85 -7.41 -6.20
CA THR A 108 -2.97 -8.33 -6.93
C THR A 108 -3.19 -8.18 -8.44
N LEU A 109 -2.40 -8.89 -9.25
CA LEU A 109 -2.59 -8.94 -10.72
C LEU A 109 -3.86 -9.70 -11.17
N GLY A 110 -4.77 -10.04 -10.25
CA GLY A 110 -6.10 -10.57 -10.53
C GLY A 110 -6.23 -12.10 -10.62
N TYR A 111 -5.11 -12.83 -10.72
CA TYR A 111 -5.13 -14.31 -10.83
C TYR A 111 -4.48 -15.02 -9.64
N GLU A 112 -3.94 -14.26 -8.69
CA GLU A 112 -3.13 -14.77 -7.60
C GLU A 112 -3.88 -14.66 -6.28
N THR A 113 -3.82 -15.73 -5.48
CA THR A 113 -4.25 -15.70 -4.09
C THR A 113 -3.22 -14.95 -3.24
N PRO A 114 -3.64 -14.17 -2.25
CA PRO A 114 -2.73 -13.47 -1.36
C PRO A 114 -1.87 -14.46 -0.54
N ASP A 115 -0.57 -14.19 -0.45
CA ASP A 115 0.42 -15.02 0.28
C ASP A 115 0.48 -14.73 1.79
N VAL A 116 -0.35 -13.79 2.23
CA VAL A 116 -0.46 -13.35 3.62
C VAL A 116 -1.92 -13.42 4.08
N PRO A 117 -2.20 -13.75 5.35
CA PRO A 117 -3.55 -13.74 5.88
C PRO A 117 -4.13 -12.32 5.83
N CYS A 118 -5.22 -12.15 5.07
CA CYS A 118 -5.89 -10.87 4.88
C CYS A 118 -7.41 -11.04 4.92
N GLU A 119 -8.11 -9.92 5.05
CA GLU A 119 -9.53 -9.79 4.75
C GLU A 119 -9.70 -9.30 3.32
N THR A 120 -10.88 -9.51 2.75
CA THR A 120 -11.17 -9.16 1.36
C THR A 120 -12.29 -8.15 1.35
N GLU A 121 -12.06 -7.04 0.66
CA GLU A 121 -13.05 -6.00 0.41
C GLU A 121 -13.27 -5.85 -1.09
N THR A 122 -14.53 -5.81 -1.50
CA THR A 122 -14.90 -5.62 -2.89
C THR A 122 -15.21 -4.16 -3.15
N LEU A 123 -14.53 -3.57 -4.13
CA LEU A 123 -14.68 -2.17 -4.53
C LEU A 123 -15.28 -2.04 -5.94
N ALA A 124 -15.71 -0.81 -6.27
CA ALA A 124 -16.24 -0.44 -7.59
C ALA A 124 -17.29 -1.43 -8.14
N GLY A 125 -18.21 -1.87 -7.26
CA GLY A 125 -19.30 -2.77 -7.64
C GLY A 125 -18.88 -4.18 -8.06
N GLY A 126 -17.75 -4.70 -7.56
CA GLY A 126 -17.29 -6.07 -7.90
C GLY A 126 -16.05 -6.13 -8.78
N ARG A 127 -15.53 -4.98 -9.22
CA ARG A 127 -14.47 -4.94 -10.24
C ARG A 127 -13.06 -4.98 -9.67
N GLU A 128 -12.90 -4.64 -8.40
CA GLU A 128 -11.61 -4.67 -7.73
C GLU A 128 -11.74 -5.34 -6.38
N THR A 129 -10.68 -6.06 -6.03
CA THR A 129 -10.55 -6.77 -4.76
C THR A 129 -9.39 -6.17 -3.99
N LEU A 130 -9.71 -5.48 -2.90
CA LEU A 130 -8.71 -4.96 -1.97
C LEU A 130 -8.50 -5.97 -0.85
N TYR A 131 -7.26 -6.39 -0.67
CA TYR A 131 -6.84 -7.24 0.44
C TYR A 131 -6.37 -6.37 1.61
N VAL A 132 -6.85 -6.65 2.81
CA VAL A 132 -6.59 -5.83 4.00
C VAL A 132 -5.98 -6.68 5.10
N VAL A 133 -4.79 -6.30 5.57
CA VAL A 133 -4.13 -6.85 6.75
C VAL A 133 -4.14 -5.77 7.82
N SER A 134 -5.03 -5.93 8.80
CA SER A 134 -5.13 -4.97 9.91
C SER A 134 -3.97 -5.14 10.89
N ARG A 135 -3.40 -4.02 11.35
CA ARG A 135 -2.38 -3.94 12.41
C ARG A 135 -2.81 -4.59 13.71
N ASP A 136 -4.12 -4.58 14.01
CA ASP A 136 -4.69 -5.10 15.26
C ASP A 136 -4.82 -6.62 15.23
N ARG A 137 -4.66 -7.23 14.05
CA ARG A 137 -4.66 -8.68 13.87
C ARG A 137 -3.29 -9.24 14.25
N ARG A 138 -3.04 -9.36 15.56
CA ARG A 138 -2.01 -10.30 16.05
C ARG A 138 -2.34 -11.69 15.52
N PRO A 139 -1.39 -12.44 14.91
CA PRO A 139 -1.65 -13.82 14.54
C PRO A 139 -2.08 -14.60 15.79
N LYS A 140 -3.26 -15.21 15.74
CA LYS A 140 -3.67 -16.19 16.76
C LYS A 140 -2.73 -17.39 16.65
N GLY A 141 -1.72 -17.44 17.53
CA GLY A 141 -0.95 -18.65 17.80
C GLY A 141 0.51 -18.60 17.38
N GLN A 142 1.37 -18.11 18.27
CA GLN A 142 2.62 -18.79 18.62
C GLN A 142 2.68 -18.81 20.15
N ARG A 143 2.34 -19.96 20.73
CA ARG A 143 2.57 -20.33 22.12
C ARG A 143 3.46 -21.55 22.12
#